data_AF-A0A0L8FGX7-F1
#
_entry.id   AF-A0A0L8FGX7-F1
#
_cell.length_a   1.000
_cell.length_b   1.000
_cell.length_c   1.000
_cell.angle_alpha   90.00
_cell.angle_beta   90.00
_cell.angle_gamma   90.00
#
_symmetry.space_group_name_H-M   'P 1'
#
loop_
_entity.id
_entity.type
_entity.pdbx_description
1 polymer ?
#
loop_
_entity_poly.entity_id
_entity_poly.type
_entity_poly.pdbx_seq_one_letter_code
_entity_poly.pdbx_strand_id
1 'polypeptide(L)'
;MSSICFLLTVFLVTFLTIEACTYKGKHYEIGENFNDDCNTCFCGDNDMVQCTFMFCSGKDMVKKEVCLYNKKEYKVGASFKDNCSTCKCSSNNVVSCTKMPCPITNKGKKEVCIYKKQVY
;
A
#
# COMPACT_ATOMS: atom_id res chain seq x y z
N MET A 1 35.04 33.09 47.67
CA MET A 1 34.13 31.90 47.74
C MET A 1 33.25 31.72 46.49
N SER A 2 33.17 32.69 45.57
CA SER A 2 32.30 32.58 44.37
C SER A 2 32.90 31.79 43.19
N SER A 3 34.23 31.72 43.05
CA SER A 3 34.88 31.17 41.84
C SER A 3 34.83 29.65 41.73
N ILE A 4 34.81 28.94 42.87
CA ILE A 4 34.76 27.47 42.91
C ILE A 4 33.33 26.98 42.58
N CYS A 5 32.31 27.74 42.97
CA CYS A 5 30.91 27.44 42.67
C CYS A 5 30.62 27.54 41.16
N PHE A 6 31.15 28.58 40.48
CA PHE A 6 31.05 28.70 39.03
C PHE A 6 31.71 27.55 38.27
N LEU A 7 32.89 27.10 38.71
CA LEU A 7 33.58 25.97 38.09
C LEU A 7 32.83 24.64 38.30
N LEU A 8 32.30 24.39 39.50
CA LEU A 8 31.46 23.22 39.79
C LEU A 8 30.17 23.22 38.97
N THR A 9 29.52 24.38 38.81
CA THR A 9 28.31 24.49 37.97
C THR A 9 28.62 24.31 36.49
N VAL A 10 29.74 24.83 35.98
CA VAL A 10 30.14 24.63 34.57
C VAL A 10 30.46 23.16 34.31
N PHE A 11 31.18 22.49 35.23
CA PHE A 11 31.44 21.04 35.12
C PHE A 11 30.14 20.22 35.14
N LEU A 12 29.21 20.52 36.07
CA LEU A 12 27.89 19.87 36.11
C LEU A 12 27.07 20.12 34.84
N VAL A 13 27.09 21.33 34.29
CA VAL A 13 26.36 21.68 33.07
C VAL A 13 26.94 20.95 31.86
N THR A 14 28.27 20.82 31.74
CA THR A 14 28.91 20.07 30.64
C THR A 14 28.72 18.56 30.72
N PHE A 15 28.48 17.99 31.91
CA PHE A 15 28.20 16.56 32.09
C PHE A 15 26.71 16.21 31.90
N LEU A 16 25.81 17.20 31.93
CA LEU A 16 24.35 16.98 31.84
C LEU A 16 23.76 17.30 30.46
N THR A 17 24.52 17.89 29.55
CA THR A 17 24.09 18.09 28.15
C THR A 17 24.34 16.80 27.38
N ILE A 18 23.40 15.86 27.48
CA ILE A 18 23.33 14.72 26.56
C ILE A 18 23.04 15.32 25.18
N GLU A 19 24.05 15.32 24.31
CA GLU A 19 23.86 15.72 22.93
C GLU A 19 23.07 14.62 22.21
N ALA A 20 21.89 14.98 21.72
CA ALA A 20 20.93 14.07 21.13
C ALA A 20 20.17 14.78 20.01
N CYS A 21 19.70 14.02 19.02
CA CYS A 21 18.81 14.53 18.01
C CYS A 21 17.35 14.43 18.44
N THR A 22 16.55 15.44 18.11
CA THR A 22 15.08 15.36 18.24
C THR A 22 14.44 15.13 16.88
N TYR A 23 13.94 13.92 16.66
CA TYR A 23 13.26 13.55 15.41
C TYR A 23 11.84 13.06 15.68
N LYS A 24 10.84 13.75 15.11
CA LYS A 24 9.40 13.46 15.28
C LYS A 24 8.97 13.28 16.75
N GLY A 25 9.55 14.07 17.66
CA GLY A 25 9.24 14.04 19.09
C GLY A 25 9.90 12.89 19.87
N LYS A 26 10.83 12.16 19.27
CA LYS A 26 11.69 11.18 19.94
C LYS A 26 13.13 11.68 20.01
N HIS A 27 13.85 11.23 21.02
CA HIS A 27 15.27 11.53 21.21
C HIS A 27 16.12 10.35 20.76
N TYR A 28 17.20 10.65 20.05
CA TYR A 28 18.17 9.69 19.52
C TYR A 28 19.57 10.14 19.91
N GLU A 29 20.42 9.22 20.37
CA GLU A 29 21.79 9.55 20.75
C GLU A 29 22.63 9.92 19.52
N ILE A 30 23.62 10.79 19.67
CA ILE A 30 24.57 11.04 18.58
C ILE A 30 25.25 9.72 18.19
N GLY A 31 25.29 9.46 16.88
CA GLY A 31 25.79 8.21 16.30
C GLY A 31 24.72 7.13 16.14
N GLU A 32 23.51 7.33 16.67
CA GLU A 32 22.43 6.35 16.58
C GLU A 32 21.89 6.27 15.15
N ASN A 33 21.67 5.04 14.69
CA ASN A 33 20.92 4.74 13.47
C ASN A 33 19.52 4.26 13.85
N PHE A 34 18.50 4.82 13.21
CA PHE A 34 17.11 4.45 13.44
C PHE A 34 16.32 4.44 12.13
N ASN A 35 15.10 3.90 12.15
CA ASN A 35 14.26 3.82 10.95
C ASN A 35 13.07 4.78 11.04
N ASP A 36 12.78 5.44 9.92
CA ASP A 36 11.53 6.15 9.65
C ASP A 36 10.84 5.52 8.43
N ASP A 37 9.85 4.67 8.71
CA ASP A 37 9.23 3.79 7.70
C ASP A 37 10.29 2.92 6.99
N CYS A 38 10.46 3.08 5.68
CA CYS A 38 11.46 2.36 4.89
C CYS A 38 12.80 3.08 4.80
N ASN A 39 12.91 4.28 5.37
CA ASN A 39 14.13 5.06 5.36
C ASN A 39 14.98 4.77 6.60
N THR A 40 16.29 4.70 6.41
CA THR A 40 17.25 4.66 7.51
C THR A 40 17.75 6.07 7.76
N CYS A 41 17.76 6.45 9.03
CA CYS A 41 18.17 7.74 9.53
C CYS A 41 19.37 7.60 10.47
N PHE A 42 20.21 8.63 10.49
CA PHE A 42 21.39 8.75 11.35
C PHE A 42 21.30 10.07 12.12
N CYS A 43 21.50 10.00 13.44
CA CYS A 43 21.68 11.18 14.29
C CYS A 43 23.15 11.59 14.28
N GLY A 44 23.46 12.73 13.68
CA GLY A 44 24.79 13.35 13.68
C GLY A 44 24.92 14.49 14.70
N ASP A 45 26.09 15.11 14.71
CA ASP A 45 26.39 16.22 15.61
C ASP A 45 25.47 17.43 15.35
N ASN A 46 25.28 18.27 16.38
CA ASN A 46 24.49 19.50 16.33
C ASN A 46 23.00 19.29 15.98
N ASP A 47 22.35 18.24 16.51
CA ASP A 47 20.91 17.96 16.31
C ASP A 47 20.55 17.72 14.82
N MET A 48 21.52 17.24 14.02
CA MET A 48 21.30 16.98 12.60
C MET A 48 20.89 15.53 12.36
N VAL A 49 19.69 15.35 11.80
CA VAL A 49 19.22 14.04 11.35
C VAL A 49 19.34 13.93 9.84
N GLN A 50 20.00 12.87 9.37
CA GLN A 50 20.11 12.55 7.94
C GLN A 50 19.40 11.24 7.67
N CYS A 51 18.41 11.26 6.78
CA CYS A 51 17.71 10.06 6.34
C CYS A 51 17.97 9.76 4.87
N THR A 52 17.93 8.48 4.51
CA THR A 52 17.76 8.09 3.10
C THR A 52 16.46 8.68 2.54
N PHE A 53 16.38 8.84 1.22
CA PHE A 53 15.19 9.36 0.53
C PHE A 53 14.57 8.30 -0.38
N MET A 54 14.16 7.18 0.22
CA MET A 54 13.40 6.13 -0.44
C MET A 54 11.92 6.51 -0.49
N PHE A 55 11.30 6.27 -1.64
CA PHE A 55 9.85 6.32 -1.76
C PHE A 55 9.25 5.14 -1.02
N CYS A 56 8.80 5.37 0.22
CA CYS A 56 8.08 4.39 1.00
C CYS A 56 6.64 4.29 0.47
N SER A 57 6.48 3.57 -0.65
CA SER A 57 5.17 2.99 -0.97
C SER A 57 4.87 2.05 0.16
N GLY A 58 3.88 2.35 1.01
CA GLY A 58 3.48 1.48 2.10
C GLY A 58 3.46 0.04 1.60
N LYS A 59 4.45 -0.76 2.00
CA LYS A 59 4.50 -2.18 1.63
C LYS A 59 3.54 -3.01 2.50
N ASP A 60 2.62 -2.32 3.16
CA ASP A 60 1.31 -2.80 3.59
C ASP A 60 0.18 -2.23 2.70
N MET A 61 0.45 -1.91 1.43
CA MET A 61 -0.56 -2.11 0.40
C MET A 61 -0.90 -3.57 0.48
N VAL A 62 -1.91 -3.92 1.28
CA VAL A 62 -2.50 -5.25 1.38
C VAL A 62 -2.54 -5.77 -0.03
N LYS A 63 -1.57 -6.63 -0.39
CA LYS A 63 -1.59 -7.32 -1.66
C LYS A 63 -2.87 -8.10 -1.55
N LYS A 64 -3.92 -7.61 -2.19
CA LYS A 64 -5.20 -8.26 -2.08
C LYS A 64 -5.00 -9.59 -2.80
N GLU A 65 -4.82 -10.64 -2.01
CA GLU A 65 -4.60 -12.00 -2.47
C GLU A 65 -5.88 -12.58 -3.08
N VAL A 66 -6.96 -11.78 -3.07
CA VAL A 66 -8.24 -12.08 -3.68
C VAL A 66 -8.73 -10.92 -4.56
N CYS A 67 -9.51 -11.26 -5.58
CA CYS A 67 -10.36 -10.34 -6.32
C CYS A 67 -11.80 -10.46 -5.82
N LEU A 68 -12.46 -9.31 -5.59
CA LEU A 68 -13.89 -9.22 -5.41
C LEU A 68 -14.55 -8.98 -6.76
N TYR A 69 -15.35 -9.92 -7.22
CA TYR A 69 -16.07 -9.84 -8.50
C TYR A 69 -17.50 -10.36 -8.33
N ASN A 70 -18.50 -9.56 -8.72
CA ASN A 70 -19.92 -9.88 -8.55
C ASN A 70 -20.28 -10.39 -7.13
N LYS A 71 -19.74 -9.74 -6.10
CA LYS A 71 -19.92 -10.09 -4.67
C LYS A 71 -19.35 -11.45 -4.26
N LYS A 72 -18.46 -12.04 -5.08
CA LYS A 72 -17.72 -13.27 -4.76
C LYS A 72 -16.22 -12.99 -4.68
N GLU A 73 -15.53 -13.79 -3.88
CA GLU A 73 -14.07 -13.77 -3.75
C GLU A 73 -13.42 -14.84 -4.61
N TYR A 74 -12.34 -14.44 -5.30
CA TYR A 74 -11.52 -15.31 -6.13
C TYR A 74 -10.06 -15.14 -5.76
N LYS A 75 -9.32 -16.22 -5.52
CA LYS A 75 -7.88 -16.14 -5.24
C LYS A 75 -7.11 -15.60 -6.46
N VAL A 76 -6.02 -14.88 -6.22
CA VAL A 76 -5.08 -14.49 -7.29
C VAL A 76 -4.64 -15.73 -8.07
N GLY A 77 -4.67 -15.64 -9.40
CA GLY A 77 -4.41 -16.76 -10.31
C GLY A 77 -5.64 -17.58 -10.68
N ALA A 78 -6.75 -17.45 -9.96
CA ALA A 78 -7.99 -18.15 -10.29
C ALA A 78 -8.53 -17.71 -11.67
N SER A 79 -8.98 -18.70 -12.45
CA SER A 79 -9.75 -18.48 -13.67
C SER A 79 -11.19 -18.93 -13.44
N PHE A 80 -12.16 -18.12 -13.83
CA PHE A 80 -13.58 -18.38 -13.61
C PHE A 80 -14.43 -17.92 -14.80
N LYS A 81 -15.66 -18.43 -14.90
CA LYS A 81 -16.62 -18.05 -15.94
C LYS A 81 -17.55 -16.95 -15.45
N ASP A 82 -17.73 -15.93 -16.28
CA ASP A 82 -18.83 -14.96 -16.17
C ASP A 82 -19.62 -15.01 -17.47
N ASN A 83 -20.76 -15.70 -17.44
CA ASN A 83 -21.54 -16.02 -18.64
C ASN A 83 -20.66 -16.74 -19.70
N CYS A 84 -20.54 -16.20 -20.91
CA CYS A 84 -19.68 -16.74 -21.97
C CYS A 84 -18.20 -16.33 -21.84
N SER A 85 -17.90 -15.32 -21.03
CA SER A 85 -16.54 -14.81 -20.83
C SER A 85 -15.75 -15.67 -19.85
N THR A 86 -14.45 -15.78 -20.09
CA THR A 86 -13.49 -16.33 -19.13
C THR A 86 -12.75 -15.18 -18.47
N CYS A 87 -12.80 -15.11 -17.15
CA CYS A 87 -12.15 -14.10 -16.33
C CYS A 87 -10.97 -14.69 -15.56
N LYS A 88 -9.94 -13.87 -15.32
CA LYS A 88 -8.78 -14.21 -14.49
C LYS A 88 -8.56 -13.15 -13.42
N CYS A 89 -8.35 -13.60 -12.19
CA CYS A 89 -7.97 -12.74 -11.07
C CYS A 89 -6.44 -12.53 -11.03
N SER A 90 -6.03 -11.27 -10.99
CA SER A 90 -4.64 -10.82 -10.87
C SER A 90 -4.44 -10.09 -9.55
N SER A 91 -3.18 -9.81 -9.20
CA SER A 91 -2.85 -9.07 -7.97
C SER A 91 -3.55 -7.71 -7.90
N ASN A 92 -3.75 -7.20 -6.68
CA ASN A 92 -4.35 -5.88 -6.41
C ASN A 92 -5.82 -5.78 -6.87
N ASN A 93 -6.60 -6.85 -6.68
CA ASN A 93 -8.04 -6.88 -6.99
C ASN A 93 -8.40 -6.68 -8.48
N VAL A 94 -7.48 -6.98 -9.40
CA VAL A 94 -7.69 -6.77 -10.84
C VAL A 94 -8.31 -8.02 -11.47
N VAL A 95 -9.46 -7.86 -12.15
CA VAL A 95 -10.10 -8.93 -12.92
C VAL A 95 -10.08 -8.59 -14.41
N SER A 96 -9.55 -9.49 -15.21
CA SER A 96 -9.53 -9.37 -16.68
C SER A 96 -10.37 -10.47 -17.30
N CYS A 97 -11.37 -10.10 -18.09
CA CYS A 97 -12.27 -11.02 -18.78
C CYS A 97 -12.08 -10.98 -20.29
N THR A 98 -12.23 -12.12 -20.96
CA THR A 98 -12.30 -12.18 -22.42
C THR A 98 -13.57 -11.48 -22.91
N LYS A 99 -13.46 -10.64 -23.95
CA LYS A 99 -14.62 -10.08 -24.66
C LYS A 99 -15.05 -11.04 -25.76
N MET A 100 -15.74 -12.11 -25.39
CA MET A 100 -16.38 -12.99 -26.37
C MET A 100 -17.87 -12.63 -26.44
N PRO A 101 -18.44 -12.43 -27.64
CA PRO A 101 -19.89 -12.30 -27.77
C PRO A 101 -20.51 -13.63 -27.32
N CYS A 102 -21.45 -13.57 -26.40
CA CYS A 102 -22.16 -14.77 -25.98
C CYS A 102 -22.94 -15.33 -27.18
N PRO A 103 -22.98 -16.66 -27.37
CA PRO A 103 -23.83 -17.25 -28.37
C PRO A 103 -25.25 -16.73 -28.16
N ILE A 104 -25.85 -16.20 -29.23
CA ILE A 104 -27.27 -15.82 -29.21
C ILE A 104 -28.03 -17.14 -29.11
N THR A 105 -28.31 -17.59 -27.89
CA THR A 105 -29.24 -18.70 -27.72
C THR A 105 -30.59 -18.14 -28.13
N ASN A 106 -31.06 -18.48 -29.32
CA ASN A 106 -32.41 -18.21 -29.80
C ASN A 106 -33.43 -18.91 -28.88
N LYS A 107 -33.65 -18.38 -27.68
CA LYS A 107 -34.70 -18.76 -26.75
C LYS A 107 -35.82 -17.72 -26.72
N GLY A 108 -36.14 -17.16 -27.89
CA GLY A 108 -37.19 -16.15 -28.03
C GLY A 108 -37.72 -16.06 -29.45
N LYS A 109 -38.77 -16.85 -29.71
CA LYS A 109 -39.70 -16.85 -30.86
C LYS A 109 -39.07 -17.13 -32.23
N LYS A 110 -39.39 -18.31 -32.78
CA LYS A 110 -39.56 -18.42 -34.24
C LYS A 110 -40.55 -17.33 -34.62
N GLU A 111 -40.11 -16.26 -35.29
CA GLU A 111 -41.03 -15.38 -35.98
C GLU A 111 -41.71 -16.21 -37.06
N VAL A 112 -42.96 -16.57 -36.80
CA VAL A 112 -43.81 -17.20 -37.79
C VAL A 112 -44.20 -16.12 -38.78
N CYS A 113 -43.90 -16.32 -40.06
CA CYS A 113 -44.32 -15.41 -41.11
C CYS A 113 -45.82 -15.57 -41.34
N ILE A 114 -46.61 -14.51 -41.10
CA ILE A 114 -48.04 -14.50 -41.43
C ILE A 114 -48.30 -13.58 -42.61
N TYR A 115 -48.66 -14.14 -43.77
CA TYR A 115 -49.13 -13.39 -44.95
C TYR A 115 -50.55 -13.85 -45.29
N LYS A 116 -51.49 -12.90 -45.43
CA LYS A 116 -52.91 -13.17 -45.68
C LYS A 116 -53.54 -14.22 -44.74
N LYS A 117 -53.20 -14.16 -43.44
CA LYS A 117 -53.64 -15.12 -42.41
C LYS A 117 -53.15 -16.57 -42.58
N GLN A 118 -52.16 -16.82 -43.43
CA GLN A 118 -51.48 -18.12 -43.55
C GLN A 118 -50.10 -18.08 -42.89
N VAL A 119 -49.73 -19.19 -42.24
CA VAL A 119 -48.46 -19.39 -41.52
C VAL A 119 -47.46 -20.08 -42.45
N TYR A 120 -46.26 -19.50 -42.59
CA TYR A 120 -45.13 -20.00 -43.40
C TYR A 120 -43.92 -20.33 -42.53
#